data_AF-D8RH13-F1
#
_entry.id   AF-D8RH13-F1
#
_cell.length_a   1.000
_cell.length_b   1.000
_cell.length_c   1.000
_cell.angle_alpha   90.00
_cell.angle_beta   90.00
_cell.angle_gamma   90.00
#
_symmetry.space_group_name_H-M   'P 1'
#
loop_
_entity.id
_entity.type
_entity.pdbx_description
1 polymer ?
#
loop_
_entity_poly.entity_id
_entity_poly.type
_entity_poly.pdbx_seq_one_letter_code
_entity_poly.pdbx_strand_id
1 'polypeptide(L)'
;MWARRFHPGPLLAKVKKSTGITGLRVEPQAREKLLGLYQRTLLAAESIPEEAFYKQAVLKITNARLKVCQEEEDWEKIEERIGCGQVEELIKQAEDELKLIPKMIEWKPWEVPEGHKIRIRDEGYERSKHLPTHRSSWDAVELEILDRREREKKEKEAREKEAEEKEGQIDASGSSK
;
A
#
# COMPACT_ATOMS: atom_id res chain seq x y z
N MET A 1 -27.60 7.28 -35.53
CA MET A 1 -26.27 6.95 -36.10
C MET A 1 -25.26 7.05 -34.98
N TRP A 2 -24.64 5.94 -34.57
CA TRP A 2 -23.76 5.91 -33.41
C TRP A 2 -22.40 6.51 -33.77
N ALA A 3 -21.99 7.54 -33.01
CA ALA A 3 -20.66 8.11 -33.11
C ALA A 3 -19.63 7.03 -32.77
N ARG A 4 -18.83 6.63 -33.76
CA ARG A 4 -17.63 5.82 -33.52
C ARG A 4 -16.70 6.67 -32.67
N ARG A 5 -16.50 6.27 -31.42
CA ARG A 5 -15.40 6.77 -30.59
C ARG A 5 -14.10 6.53 -31.37
N PHE A 6 -13.56 7.59 -31.94
CA PHE A 6 -12.21 7.63 -32.46
C PHE A 6 -11.29 7.32 -31.27
N HIS A 7 -10.79 6.08 -31.22
CA HIS A 7 -9.65 5.76 -30.38
C HIS A 7 -8.44 6.23 -31.19
N PRO A 8 -7.67 7.22 -30.72
CA PRO A 8 -6.48 7.66 -31.44
C PRO A 8 -5.54 6.47 -31.61
N GLY A 9 -5.14 6.21 -32.86
CA GLY A 9 -4.21 5.14 -33.19
C GLY A 9 -2.81 5.37 -32.59
N PRO A 10 -1.93 4.36 -32.61
CA PRO A 10 -0.70 4.25 -31.81
C PRO A 10 0.45 5.20 -32.20
N LEU A 11 0.17 6.24 -32.99
CA LEU A 11 1.20 7.12 -33.56
C LEU A 11 1.69 8.21 -32.59
N LEU A 12 1.09 8.33 -31.40
CA LEU A 12 1.42 9.36 -30.41
C LEU A 12 1.57 8.81 -28.97
N ALA A 13 2.00 7.56 -28.80
CA ALA A 13 2.27 7.02 -27.48
C ALA A 13 3.58 7.60 -26.91
N LYS A 14 3.55 8.15 -25.69
CA LYS A 14 4.73 8.67 -24.98
C LYS A 14 5.65 7.50 -24.61
N VAL A 15 6.77 7.35 -25.33
CA VAL A 15 7.75 6.28 -25.11
C VAL A 15 8.80 6.70 -24.08
N LYS A 16 9.02 5.86 -23.07
CA LYS A 16 10.09 6.04 -22.07
C LYS A 16 11.46 5.77 -22.72
N LYS A 17 12.40 6.72 -22.61
CA LYS A 17 13.73 6.62 -23.26
C LYS A 17 14.70 5.69 -22.53
N SER A 18 14.73 5.78 -21.20
CA SER A 18 15.55 4.94 -20.32
C SER A 18 14.97 4.94 -18.92
N THR A 19 15.23 3.88 -18.14
CA THR A 19 14.90 3.80 -16.70
C THR A 19 15.90 4.57 -15.83
N GLY A 20 17.11 4.84 -16.33
CA GLY A 20 18.20 5.43 -15.54
C GLY A 20 18.87 4.45 -14.57
N ILE A 21 18.44 3.18 -14.55
CA ILE A 21 19.00 2.12 -13.71
C ILE A 21 19.75 1.13 -14.59
N THR A 22 21.03 0.90 -14.30
CA THR A 22 21.84 -0.06 -15.06
C THR A 22 21.27 -1.47 -14.93
N GLY A 23 21.13 -2.17 -16.07
CA GLY A 23 20.61 -3.53 -16.10
C GLY A 23 19.08 -3.65 -16.12
N LEU A 24 18.34 -2.55 -15.96
CA LEU A 24 16.88 -2.52 -16.07
C LEU A 24 16.45 -1.86 -17.38
N ARG A 25 16.04 -2.67 -18.36
CA ARG A 25 15.60 -2.17 -19.68
C ARG A 25 14.16 -1.68 -19.62
N VAL A 26 13.85 -0.66 -20.42
CA VAL A 26 12.48 -0.14 -20.58
C VAL A 26 11.58 -1.21 -21.19
N GLU A 27 10.38 -1.36 -20.65
CA GLU A 27 9.35 -2.28 -21.15
C GLU A 27 8.23 -1.48 -21.84
N PRO A 28 8.10 -1.53 -23.18
CA PRO A 28 7.09 -0.76 -23.90
C PRO A 28 5.65 -1.16 -23.58
N GLN A 29 5.41 -2.44 -23.23
CA GLN A 29 4.09 -2.98 -22.88
C GLN A 29 3.99 -3.28 -21.38
N ALA A 30 4.53 -2.39 -20.53
CA ALA A 30 4.61 -2.60 -19.08
C ALA A 30 3.24 -2.89 -18.43
N ARG A 31 2.19 -2.15 -18.81
CA ARG A 31 0.83 -2.31 -18.27
C ARG A 31 0.29 -3.72 -18.49
N GLU A 32 0.32 -4.20 -19.74
CA GLU A 32 -0.20 -5.52 -20.10
C GLU A 32 0.56 -6.63 -19.37
N LYS A 33 1.88 -6.50 -19.29
CA LYS A 33 2.73 -7.44 -18.56
C LYS A 33 2.42 -7.47 -17.06
N LEU A 34 2.21 -6.30 -16.45
CA LEU A 34 1.80 -6.18 -15.05
C LEU A 34 0.44 -6.83 -14.78
N LEU A 35 -0.57 -6.57 -15.64
CA LEU A 35 -1.89 -7.19 -15.53
C LEU A 35 -1.77 -8.73 -15.56
N GLY A 36 -1.03 -9.27 -16.53
CA GLY A 36 -0.84 -10.71 -16.66
C GLY A 36 0.01 -11.33 -15.53
N LEU A 37 0.96 -10.58 -14.96
CA LEU A 37 1.72 -11.02 -13.79
C LEU A 37 0.84 -11.07 -12.55
N TYR A 38 0.12 -9.98 -12.23
CA TYR A 38 -0.73 -9.92 -11.05
C TYR A 38 -1.86 -10.95 -11.08
N GLN A 39 -2.49 -11.18 -12.23
CA GLN A 39 -3.49 -12.25 -12.38
C GLN A 39 -2.90 -13.63 -12.07
N ARG A 40 -1.69 -13.92 -12.58
CA ARG A 40 -1.00 -15.18 -12.28
C ARG A 40 -0.60 -15.28 -10.80
N THR A 41 -0.17 -14.18 -10.18
CA THR A 41 0.13 -14.14 -8.74
C THR A 41 -1.11 -14.42 -7.91
N LEU A 42 -2.27 -13.85 -8.25
CA LEU A 42 -3.54 -14.13 -7.56
C LEU A 42 -3.91 -15.62 -7.65
N LEU A 43 -3.86 -16.20 -8.86
CA LEU A 43 -4.13 -17.62 -9.08
C LEU A 43 -3.15 -18.52 -8.29
N ALA A 44 -1.85 -18.19 -8.30
CA ALA A 44 -0.85 -18.95 -7.57
C ALA A 44 -1.06 -18.87 -6.05
N ALA A 45 -1.50 -17.72 -5.54
CA ALA A 45 -1.76 -17.51 -4.12
C ALA A 45 -2.99 -18.26 -3.58
N GLU A 46 -3.89 -18.75 -4.45
CA GLU A 46 -5.06 -19.55 -4.03
C GLU A 46 -4.66 -20.83 -3.30
N SER A 47 -3.50 -21.41 -3.66
CA SER A 47 -2.97 -22.65 -3.06
C SER A 47 -2.50 -22.49 -1.60
N ILE A 48 -2.37 -21.25 -1.11
CA ILE A 48 -1.94 -20.96 0.26
C ILE A 48 -3.19 -20.89 1.17
N PRO A 49 -3.13 -21.35 2.44
CA PRO A 49 -4.24 -21.21 3.40
C PRO A 49 -4.64 -19.75 3.67
N GLU A 50 -5.91 -19.49 4.00
CA GLU A 50 -6.44 -18.14 4.28
C GLU A 50 -5.95 -17.56 5.61
N GLU A 51 -5.60 -18.43 6.54
CA GLU A 51 -5.05 -18.08 7.85
C GLU A 51 -3.63 -17.51 7.75
N ALA A 52 -2.91 -17.82 6.65
CA ALA A 52 -1.56 -17.34 6.46
C ALA A 52 -1.54 -15.83 6.19
N PHE A 53 -0.90 -15.07 7.08
CA PHE A 53 -0.72 -13.62 6.93
C PHE A 53 -0.02 -13.25 5.61
N TYR A 54 0.90 -14.10 5.14
CA TYR A 54 1.55 -13.93 3.85
C TYR A 54 0.54 -13.85 2.69
N LYS A 55 -0.45 -14.74 2.62
CA LYS A 55 -1.50 -14.69 1.60
C LYS A 55 -2.28 -13.38 1.67
N GLN A 56 -2.69 -12.97 2.87
CA GLN A 56 -3.44 -11.73 3.07
C GLN A 56 -2.67 -10.50 2.59
N ALA A 57 -1.36 -10.43 2.90
CA ALA A 57 -0.50 -9.34 2.46
C ALA A 57 -0.33 -9.34 0.93
N VAL A 58 -0.04 -10.49 0.31
CA VAL A 58 0.12 -10.63 -1.14
C VAL A 58 -1.16 -10.24 -1.86
N LEU A 59 -2.33 -10.72 -1.41
CA LEU A 59 -3.62 -10.37 -1.99
C LEU A 59 -3.90 -8.87 -1.87
N LYS A 60 -3.66 -8.27 -0.70
CA LYS A 60 -3.89 -6.84 -0.48
C LYS A 60 -3.04 -5.98 -1.42
N ILE A 61 -1.75 -6.26 -1.51
CA ILE A 61 -0.81 -5.52 -2.37
C ILE A 61 -1.15 -5.73 -3.85
N THR A 62 -1.34 -6.99 -4.25
CA THR A 62 -1.60 -7.35 -5.64
C THR A 62 -2.92 -6.77 -6.13
N ASN A 63 -4.00 -6.86 -5.35
CA ASN A 63 -5.29 -6.28 -5.73
C ASN A 63 -5.25 -4.75 -5.81
N ALA A 64 -4.56 -4.09 -4.87
CA ALA A 64 -4.40 -2.63 -4.92
C ALA A 64 -3.65 -2.19 -6.19
N ARG A 65 -2.55 -2.87 -6.53
CA ARG A 65 -1.76 -2.57 -7.74
C ARG A 65 -2.50 -2.94 -9.02
N LEU A 66 -3.19 -4.08 -9.05
CA LEU A 66 -3.98 -4.54 -10.18
C LEU A 66 -5.10 -3.55 -10.51
N LYS A 67 -5.81 -3.04 -9.50
CA LYS A 67 -6.85 -2.02 -9.66
C LYS A 67 -6.30 -0.76 -10.34
N VAL A 68 -5.15 -0.25 -9.89
CA VAL A 68 -4.52 0.91 -10.52
C VAL A 68 -4.14 0.64 -11.97
N CYS A 69 -3.58 -0.53 -12.28
CA CYS A 69 -3.20 -0.90 -13.65
C CYS A 69 -4.40 -1.10 -14.59
N GLN A 70 -5.59 -1.42 -14.04
CA GLN A 70 -6.83 -1.51 -14.80
C GLN A 70 -7.41 -0.13 -15.10
N GLU A 71 -7.40 0.78 -14.11
CA GLU A 71 -7.95 2.13 -14.21
C GLU A 71 -7.11 3.06 -15.11
N GLU A 72 -5.77 2.97 -15.00
CA GLU A 72 -4.86 3.86 -15.72
C GLU A 72 -4.26 3.19 -16.97
N GLU A 73 -4.11 3.96 -18.04
CA GLU A 73 -3.45 3.52 -19.28
C GLU A 73 -2.01 4.01 -19.40
N ASP A 74 -1.71 5.15 -18.78
CA ASP A 74 -0.40 5.80 -18.84
C ASP A 74 0.52 5.27 -17.74
N TRP A 75 1.75 4.91 -18.10
CA TRP A 75 2.73 4.37 -17.17
C TRP A 75 3.14 5.38 -16.11
N GLU A 76 3.18 6.68 -16.43
CA GLU A 76 3.56 7.74 -15.48
C GLU A 76 2.54 7.88 -14.35
N LYS A 77 1.24 7.81 -14.70
CA LYS A 77 0.15 7.83 -13.71
C LYS A 77 0.13 6.55 -12.85
N ILE A 78 0.48 5.40 -13.44
CA ILE A 78 0.61 4.15 -12.69
C ILE A 78 1.75 4.28 -11.67
N GLU A 79 2.91 4.82 -12.05
CA GLU A 79 4.05 5.05 -11.14
C GLU A 79 3.67 5.99 -9.99
N GLU A 80 3.00 7.11 -10.30
CA GLU A 80 2.56 8.09 -9.30
C GLU A 80 1.53 7.50 -8.31
N ARG A 81 0.50 6.83 -8.82
CA ARG A 81 -0.57 6.27 -7.97
C ARG A 81 -0.11 5.10 -7.13
N ILE A 82 0.80 4.26 -7.62
CA ILE A 82 1.34 3.14 -6.85
C ILE A 82 2.42 3.62 -5.87
N GLY A 83 3.22 4.62 -6.24
CA GLY A 83 4.23 5.24 -5.38
C GLY A 83 5.34 4.27 -4.94
N CYS A 84 5.70 3.29 -5.79
CA CYS A 84 6.64 2.22 -5.44
C CYS A 84 7.72 2.02 -6.53
N GLY A 85 8.30 3.12 -7.00
CA GLY A 85 9.33 3.12 -8.04
C GLY A 85 8.77 3.07 -9.46
N GLN A 86 9.60 2.65 -10.41
CA GLN A 86 9.24 2.59 -11.83
C GLN A 86 8.45 1.33 -12.19
N VAL A 87 7.68 1.36 -13.29
CA VAL A 87 6.90 0.19 -13.74
C VAL A 87 7.77 -1.04 -14.00
N GLU A 88 9.00 -0.85 -14.47
CA GLU A 88 9.95 -1.95 -14.69
C GLU A 88 10.39 -2.63 -13.39
N GLU A 89 10.50 -1.87 -12.30
CA GLU A 89 10.80 -2.41 -10.97
C GLU A 89 9.59 -3.18 -10.43
N LEU A 90 8.37 -2.69 -10.68
CA LEU A 90 7.14 -3.39 -10.31
C LEU A 90 7.00 -4.73 -11.04
N ILE A 91 7.39 -4.79 -12.32
CA ILE A 91 7.41 -6.04 -13.10
C ILE A 91 8.36 -7.04 -12.45
N LYS A 92 9.58 -6.60 -12.11
CA LYS A 92 10.56 -7.45 -11.43
C LYS A 92 10.05 -7.94 -10.07
N GLN A 93 9.45 -7.06 -9.26
CA GLN A 93 8.84 -7.43 -7.99
C GLN A 93 7.75 -8.48 -8.17
N ALA A 94 6.86 -8.31 -9.16
CA ALA A 94 5.79 -9.26 -9.45
C ALA A 94 6.32 -10.61 -9.96
N GLU A 95 7.36 -10.62 -10.79
CA GLU A 95 8.04 -11.84 -11.22
C GLU A 95 8.73 -12.57 -10.07
N ASP A 96 9.37 -11.84 -9.15
CA ASP A 96 10.04 -12.42 -7.99
C ASP A 96 9.02 -12.95 -6.97
N GLU A 97 7.88 -12.27 -6.80
CA GLU A 97 6.76 -12.77 -6.00
C GLU A 97 6.20 -14.08 -6.58
N LEU A 98 6.02 -14.16 -7.90
CA LEU A 98 5.56 -15.36 -8.58
C LEU A 98 6.53 -16.54 -8.39
N LYS A 99 7.84 -16.27 -8.36
CA LYS A 99 8.88 -17.29 -8.05
C LYS A 99 8.92 -17.67 -6.57
N LEU A 100 8.48 -16.77 -5.68
CA LEU A 100 8.47 -16.98 -4.24
C LEU A 100 7.31 -17.87 -3.80
N ILE A 101 6.11 -17.69 -4.37
CA ILE A 101 4.90 -18.44 -3.98
C ILE A 101 5.13 -19.97 -3.93
N PRO A 102 5.71 -20.63 -4.96
CA PRO A 102 5.97 -22.07 -4.90
C PRO A 102 6.86 -22.49 -3.73
N LYS A 103 7.87 -21.67 -3.40
CA LYS A 103 8.77 -21.92 -2.26
C LYS A 103 8.04 -21.75 -0.94
N MET A 104 7.14 -20.77 -0.84
CA MET A 104 6.33 -20.56 0.36
C MET A 104 5.37 -21.72 0.60
N ILE A 105 4.81 -22.30 -0.46
CA ILE A 105 3.97 -23.51 -0.39
C ILE A 105 4.79 -24.72 0.09
N GLU A 106 6.04 -24.86 -0.36
CA GLU A 106 6.94 -25.92 0.08
C GLU A 106 7.35 -25.74 1.56
N TRP A 107 7.73 -24.52 1.95
CA TRP A 107 8.30 -24.23 3.28
C TRP A 107 7.26 -24.05 4.38
N LYS A 108 6.02 -23.70 4.02
CA LYS A 108 4.89 -23.46 4.93
C LYS A 108 5.26 -22.65 6.19
N PRO A 109 5.85 -21.44 6.04
CA PRO A 109 6.35 -20.66 7.18
C PRO A 109 5.26 -20.14 8.13
N TRP A 110 3.98 -20.31 7.77
CA TRP A 110 2.84 -19.98 8.63
C TRP A 110 2.55 -21.04 9.70
N GLU A 111 3.15 -22.23 9.62
CA GLU A 111 3.01 -23.26 10.65
C GLU A 111 3.94 -22.94 11.83
N VAL A 112 3.37 -22.60 12.99
CA VAL A 112 4.12 -22.36 14.22
C VAL A 112 3.96 -23.58 15.13
N PRO A 113 5.07 -24.27 15.51
CA PRO A 113 4.99 -25.40 16.42
C PRO A 113 4.36 -25.03 17.76
N GLU A 114 3.57 -25.95 18.30
CA GLU A 114 2.94 -25.74 19.61
C GLU A 114 4.02 -25.54 20.70
N GLY A 115 3.83 -24.51 21.53
CA GLY A 115 4.79 -24.14 22.57
C GLY A 115 5.98 -23.30 22.10
N HIS A 116 6.06 -22.90 20.84
CA HIS A 116 7.09 -21.96 20.36
C HIS A 116 6.94 -20.59 21.04
N LYS A 117 8.02 -20.10 21.68
CA LYS A 117 8.04 -18.81 22.38
C LYS A 117 9.00 -17.85 21.68
N ILE A 118 8.45 -16.79 21.11
CA ILE A 118 9.23 -15.71 20.51
C ILE A 118 9.73 -14.78 21.62
N ARG A 119 11.04 -14.71 21.82
CA ARG A 119 11.66 -13.75 22.76
C ARG A 119 11.88 -12.43 22.03
N ILE A 120 10.93 -11.52 22.15
CA ILE A 120 11.10 -10.14 21.69
C ILE A 120 11.99 -9.43 22.70
N ARG A 121 13.12 -8.87 22.23
CA ARG A 121 14.00 -8.06 23.07
C ARG A 121 13.97 -6.63 22.57
N ASP A 122 13.14 -5.82 23.23
CA ASP A 122 13.06 -4.40 22.98
C ASP A 122 14.11 -3.71 23.85
N GLU A 123 15.37 -3.74 23.40
CA GLU A 123 16.41 -2.90 24.00
C GLU A 123 16.09 -1.45 23.62
N GLY A 124 15.33 -0.76 24.48
CA GLY A 124 14.92 0.64 24.32
C GLY A 124 16.06 1.64 24.48
N TYR A 125 17.21 1.39 23.87
CA TYR A 125 18.32 2.31 23.88
C TYR A 125 18.05 3.47 22.90
N GLU A 126 18.15 4.70 23.40
CA GLU A 126 18.11 5.88 22.56
C GLU A 126 19.37 5.96 21.71
N ARG A 127 19.21 5.67 20.41
CA ARG A 127 20.29 5.77 19.44
C ARG A 127 20.65 7.24 19.26
N SER A 128 21.94 7.55 19.37
CA SER A 128 22.38 8.94 19.22
C SER A 128 22.13 9.49 17.82
N LYS A 129 21.73 10.77 17.72
CA LYS A 129 21.31 11.44 16.48
C LYS A 129 22.38 11.51 15.38
N HIS A 130 23.65 11.41 15.75
CA HIS A 130 24.78 11.48 14.83
C HIS A 130 25.14 10.12 14.21
N LEU A 131 24.58 9.03 14.75
CA LEU A 131 24.79 7.72 14.17
C LEU A 131 23.96 7.59 12.89
N PRO A 132 24.51 6.99 11.81
CA PRO A 132 23.76 6.75 10.60
C PRO A 132 22.49 5.93 10.90
N THR A 133 21.35 6.47 10.49
CA THR A 133 20.05 5.79 10.51
C THR A 133 19.49 5.75 9.11
N HIS A 134 18.84 4.64 8.76
CA HIS A 134 18.05 4.60 7.54
C HIS A 134 16.82 5.47 7.76
N ARG A 135 16.83 6.66 7.17
CA ARG A 135 15.73 7.61 7.29
C ARG A 135 14.75 7.35 6.16
N SER A 136 13.51 7.04 6.51
CA SER A 136 12.45 6.91 5.53
C SER A 136 12.00 8.31 5.11
N SER A 137 11.75 8.52 3.82
CA SER A 137 11.04 9.72 3.38
C SER A 137 9.60 9.76 3.95
N TRP A 138 9.05 8.59 4.27
CA TRP A 138 7.75 8.45 4.93
C TRP A 138 7.77 8.91 6.38
N ASP A 139 8.93 8.95 7.06
CA ASP A 139 8.99 9.40 8.47
C ASP A 139 8.46 10.84 8.61
N ALA A 140 8.72 11.70 7.61
CA ALA A 140 8.21 13.07 7.60
C ALA A 140 6.70 13.14 7.34
N VAL A 141 6.21 12.33 6.39
CA VAL A 141 4.79 12.25 6.03
C VAL A 141 3.98 11.65 7.19
N GLU A 142 4.52 10.63 7.86
CA GLU A 142 3.88 9.96 8.98
C GLU A 142 3.75 10.90 10.19
N LEU A 143 4.75 11.74 10.46
CA LEU A 143 4.66 12.79 11.48
C LEU A 143 3.57 13.81 11.16
N GLU A 144 3.43 14.23 9.90
CA GLU A 144 2.33 15.14 9.49
C GLU A 144 0.95 14.48 9.60
N ILE A 145 0.82 13.20 9.24
CA ILE A 145 -0.42 12.43 9.37
C ILE A 145 -0.79 12.27 10.85
N LEU A 146 0.19 11.96 11.70
CA LEU A 146 -0.01 11.82 13.15
C LEU A 146 -0.45 13.14 13.76
N ASP A 147 0.23 14.24 13.46
CA ASP A 147 -0.15 15.58 13.92
C ASP A 147 -1.56 15.95 13.42
N ARG A 148 -1.92 15.63 12.18
CA ARG A 148 -3.29 15.81 11.66
C ARG A 148 -4.32 15.02 12.47
N ARG A 149 -4.07 13.73 12.72
CA ARG A 149 -4.97 12.88 13.52
C ARG A 149 -5.10 13.36 14.96
N GLU A 150 -4.03 13.87 15.56
CA GLU A 150 -4.05 14.44 16.91
C GLU A 150 -4.87 15.73 16.98
N ARG A 151 -4.76 16.60 15.96
CA ARG A 151 -5.59 17.80 15.86
C ARG A 151 -7.07 17.44 15.70
N GLU A 152 -7.40 16.50 14.81
CA GLU A 152 -8.77 16.02 14.61
C GLU A 152 -9.33 15.39 15.90
N LYS A 153 -8.51 14.63 16.64
CA LYS A 153 -8.89 14.06 17.93
C LYS A 153 -9.18 15.15 18.97
N LYS A 154 -8.31 16.16 19.08
CA LYS A 154 -8.49 17.31 19.98
C LYS A 154 -9.74 18.12 19.63
N GLU A 155 -10.00 18.35 18.34
CA GLU A 155 -11.21 19.04 17.88
C GLU A 155 -12.48 18.25 18.21
N LYS A 156 -12.46 16.92 18.04
CA LYS A 156 -13.59 16.06 18.38
C LYS A 156 -13.87 16.03 19.88
N GLU A 157 -12.82 15.91 20.71
CA GLU A 157 -12.93 15.98 22.17
C GLU A 157 -13.44 17.35 22.65
N ALA A 158 -13.04 18.45 21.99
CA ALA A 158 -13.57 19.78 22.30
C ALA A 158 -15.05 19.91 21.97
N ARG A 159 -15.48 19.38 20.81
CA ARG A 159 -16.90 19.36 20.41
C ARG A 159 -17.77 18.50 21.33
N GLU A 160 -17.26 17.37 21.81
CA GLU A 160 -17.94 16.53 22.81
C GLU A 160 -18.10 17.26 24.14
N LYS A 161 -17.05 17.93 24.64
CA LYS A 161 -17.15 18.76 25.85
C LYS A 161 -18.13 19.92 25.72
N GLU A 162 -18.15 20.61 24.58
CA GLU A 162 -19.13 21.67 24.31
C GLU A 162 -20.57 21.13 24.23
N ALA A 163 -20.76 19.88 23.79
CA ALA A 163 -22.07 19.23 23.77
C ALA A 163 -22.52 18.84 25.20
N GLU A 164 -21.62 18.28 26.00
CA GLU A 164 -21.88 17.93 27.41
C GLU A 164 -22.17 19.18 28.26
N GLU A 165 -21.45 20.29 28.05
CA GLU A 165 -21.74 21.57 28.72
C GLU A 165 -23.13 22.12 28.36
N LYS A 166 -23.53 21.99 27.08
CA LYS A 166 -24.87 22.40 26.63
C LYS A 166 -25.97 21.51 27.19
N GLU A 167 -25.75 20.21 27.30
CA GLU A 167 -26.70 19.28 27.93
C GLU A 167 -26.85 19.56 29.44
N GLY A 168 -25.75 19.74 30.17
CA GLY A 168 -25.80 20.07 31.60
C GLY A 168 -26.47 21.42 31.92
N GLN A 169 -26.45 22.36 30.97
CA GLN A 169 -27.09 23.67 31.13
C GLN A 169 -28.61 23.65 30.85
N ILE A 170 -29.10 22.67 30.09
CA ILE A 170 -30.54 22.45 29.87
C ILE A 170 -31.18 21.87 31.13
N ASP A 171 -30.50 20.93 31.81
CA ASP A 171 -31.01 20.27 33.02
C ASP A 171 -31.11 21.21 34.24
N ALA A 172 -30.19 22.17 34.38
CA ALA A 172 -30.22 23.18 35.45
C ALA A 172 -31.36 24.21 35.31
N SER A 173 -31.89 24.40 34.10
CA SER A 173 -32.96 25.36 33.80
C SER A 173 -34.38 24.77 33.95
N GLY A 174 -34.51 23.44 34.06
CA GLY A 174 -35.78 22.74 34.17
C GLY A 174 -36.33 22.56 35.60
N SER A 175 -35.53 22.83 36.63
CA SER A 175 -35.92 22.65 38.04
C SER A 175 -36.32 23.97 38.71
N SER A 176 -37.27 24.70 38.12
CA SER A 176 -37.95 25.81 38.81
C SER A 176 -39.37 25.97 38.27
N LYS A 177 -40.27 25.10 38.73
CA LYS A 177 -41.72 25.33 38.75
C LYS A 177 -42.29 24.75 40.04
#